data_AF-A0A7C0Y227-F1
#
_entry.id   AF-A0A7C0Y227-F1
#
_cell.length_a   1.000
_cell.length_b   1.000
_cell.length_c   1.000
_cell.angle_alpha   90.00
_cell.angle_beta   90.00
_cell.angle_gamma   90.00
#
_symmetry.space_group_name_H-M   'P 1'
#
loop_
_entity.id
_entity.type
_entity.pdbx_description
1 polymer ?
#
loop_
_entity_poly.entity_id
_entity_poly.type
_entity_poly.pdbx_seq_one_letter_code
_entity_poly.pdbx_strand_id
1 'polypeptide(L)'
;MRLEDKLYWGRFVGGILMGFLTALLRLYEPTIFVGIIIMAAVYVFSTIIIKGLLKEESRKQLGRKLYTSGAATYVVMWLIVLVITFNVLQAL
;
A
#
# COMPACT_ATOMS: atom_id res chain seq x y z
N MET A 1 11.13 -11.77 -13.50
CA MET A 1 10.99 -11.35 -12.09
C MET A 1 10.35 -12.46 -11.29
N ARG A 2 10.88 -12.74 -10.09
CA ARG A 2 10.29 -13.71 -9.16
C ARG A 2 8.91 -13.21 -8.74
N LEU A 3 8.02 -14.12 -8.36
CA LEU A 3 6.66 -13.78 -7.95
C LEU A 3 6.65 -12.82 -6.75
N GLU A 4 7.63 -13.00 -5.84
CA GLU A 4 7.88 -12.11 -4.70
C GLU A 4 8.24 -10.69 -5.13
N ASP A 5 9.08 -10.51 -6.16
CA ASP A 5 9.45 -9.20 -6.68
C ASP A 5 8.22 -8.48 -7.24
N LYS A 6 7.36 -9.20 -7.97
CA LYS A 6 6.11 -8.64 -8.51
C LYS A 6 5.19 -8.14 -7.38
N LEU A 7 5.08 -8.91 -6.30
CA LEU A 7 4.29 -8.52 -5.13
C LEU A 7 4.90 -7.29 -4.43
N TYR A 8 6.23 -7.25 -4.31
CA TYR A 8 6.96 -6.11 -3.75
C TYR A 8 6.70 -4.83 -4.56
N TRP A 9 6.86 -4.89 -5.89
CA TRP A 9 6.63 -3.75 -6.77
C TRP A 9 5.16 -3.31 -6.80
N GLY A 10 4.22 -4.26 -6.75
CA GLY A 10 2.79 -3.94 -6.62
C GLY A 10 2.49 -3.18 -5.33
N ARG A 11 3.11 -3.56 -4.22
CA ARG A 11 3.00 -2.86 -2.93
C ARG A 11 3.70 -1.52 -2.92
N PHE A 12 4.84 -1.39 -3.60
CA PHE A 12 5.51 -0.10 -3.78
C PHE A 12 4.59 0.91 -4.49
N VAL A 13 4.02 0.52 -5.64
CA VAL A 13 3.08 1.37 -6.39
C VAL A 13 1.80 1.62 -5.59
N GLY A 14 1.29 0.59 -4.91
CA GLY A 14 0.12 0.73 -4.03
C GLY A 14 0.34 1.77 -2.93
N GLY A 15 1.54 1.81 -2.33
CA GLY A 15 1.89 2.80 -1.32
C GLY A 15 1.88 4.21 -1.89
N ILE A 16 2.46 4.41 -3.08
CA ILE A 16 2.44 5.70 -3.79
C ILE A 16 1.00 6.17 -4.02
N LEU A 17 0.17 5.33 -4.62
CA LEU A 17 -1.22 5.69 -4.91
C LEU A 17 -2.01 6.00 -3.64
N MET A 18 -1.85 5.17 -2.60
CA MET A 18 -2.54 5.40 -1.33
C MET A 18 -2.09 6.70 -0.67
N GLY A 19 -0.79 7.03 -0.71
CA GLY A 19 -0.26 8.27 -0.14
C GLY A 19 -0.82 9.50 -0.83
N PHE A 20 -0.84 9.48 -2.15
CA PHE A 20 -1.45 10.52 -2.98
C PHE A 20 -2.94 10.69 -2.67
N LEU A 21 -3.71 9.60 -2.64
CA LEU A 21 -5.15 9.62 -2.34
C LEU A 21 -5.43 10.11 -0.92
N THR A 22 -4.60 9.72 0.05
CA THR A 22 -4.72 10.20 1.45
C THR A 22 -4.58 11.71 1.53
N ALA A 23 -3.62 12.28 0.78
CA ALA A 23 -3.41 13.71 0.72
C ALA A 23 -4.56 14.43 -0.01
N LEU A 24 -4.91 13.95 -1.21
CA LEU A 24 -5.91 14.55 -2.09
C LEU A 24 -7.30 14.61 -1.43
N LEU A 25 -7.69 13.54 -0.73
CA LEU A 25 -8.98 13.43 -0.04
C LEU A 25 -8.94 13.97 1.39
N ARG A 26 -7.80 14.55 1.82
CA ARG A 26 -7.58 15.09 3.17
C ARG A 26 -7.90 14.09 4.29
N LEU A 27 -7.58 12.80 4.10
CA LEU A 27 -7.83 11.75 5.10
C LEU A 27 -6.95 11.86 6.35
N TYR A 28 -6.06 12.85 6.39
CA TYR A 28 -5.26 13.22 7.56
C TYR A 28 -5.96 14.24 8.48
N GLU A 29 -7.13 14.75 8.09
CA GLU A 29 -7.93 15.69 8.89
C GLU A 29 -9.17 15.00 9.49
N PRO A 30 -9.57 15.33 10.73
CA PRO A 30 -8.86 16.17 11.68
C PRO A 30 -7.63 15.47 12.30
N THR A 31 -7.49 14.15 12.11
CA THR A 31 -6.35 13.37 12.64
C THR A 31 -5.88 12.35 11.60
N ILE A 32 -4.57 12.03 11.64
CA ILE A 32 -3.96 11.04 10.73
C ILE A 32 -4.47 9.61 10.94
N PHE A 33 -5.15 9.32 12.05
CA PHE A 33 -5.61 7.97 12.39
C PHE A 33 -6.57 7.39 11.33
N VAL A 34 -7.44 8.23 10.75
CA VAL A 34 -8.35 7.80 9.69
C VAL A 34 -7.55 7.33 8.46
N GLY A 35 -6.59 8.13 8.01
CA GLY A 35 -5.68 7.76 6.91
C GLY A 35 -4.91 6.46 7.18
N ILE A 36 -4.39 6.28 8.41
CA ILE A 36 -3.68 5.05 8.81
C ILE A 36 -4.60 3.82 8.74
N ILE A 37 -5.81 3.92 9.31
CA ILE A 37 -6.78 2.82 9.33
C ILE A 37 -7.17 2.44 7.91
N ILE A 38 -7.48 3.42 7.05
CA ILE A 38 -7.85 3.17 5.66
C ILE A 38 -6.68 2.54 4.90
N MET A 39 -5.46 3.07 5.03
CA MET A 39 -4.26 2.53 4.40
C MET A 39 -4.02 1.06 4.81
N ALA A 40 -4.15 0.75 6.10
CA ALA A 40 -4.03 -0.62 6.60
C ALA A 40 -5.14 -1.53 6.07
N ALA A 41 -6.38 -1.06 6.03
CA ALA A 41 -7.50 -1.81 5.48
C ALA A 41 -7.29 -2.12 4.00
N VAL A 42 -6.91 -1.12 3.18
CA VAL A 42 -6.61 -1.29 1.75
C VAL A 42 -5.50 -2.31 1.54
N TYR A 43 -4.45 -2.29 2.37
CA TYR A 43 -3.39 -3.29 2.32
C TYR A 43 -3.90 -4.71 2.58
N VAL A 44 -4.70 -4.89 3.64
CA VAL A 44 -5.30 -6.19 3.98
C VAL A 44 -6.21 -6.68 2.86
N PHE A 45 -7.11 -5.83 2.36
CA PHE A 45 -8.00 -6.15 1.24
C PHE A 45 -7.22 -6.50 -0.03
N SER A 46 -6.18 -5.75 -0.36
CA SER A 46 -5.32 -6.06 -1.52
C SER A 46 -4.72 -7.46 -1.41
N THR A 47 -4.30 -7.86 -0.19
CA THR A 47 -3.71 -9.17 0.05
C THR A 47 -4.74 -10.30 -0.06
N ILE A 48 -5.97 -10.06 0.39
CA ILE A 48 -7.09 -11.01 0.23
C ILE A 48 -7.42 -11.19 -1.27
N ILE A 49 -7.50 -10.10 -2.03
CA ILE A 49 -7.76 -10.13 -3.47
C ILE A 49 -6.65 -10.89 -4.20
N ILE A 50 -5.38 -10.55 -3.95
CA ILE A 50 -4.24 -11.23 -4.57
C ILE A 50 -4.23 -12.72 -4.22
N LYS A 51 -4.52 -13.08 -2.96
CA LYS A 51 -4.68 -14.48 -2.57
C LYS A 51 -5.75 -15.16 -3.44
N GLY A 52 -6.93 -14.55 -3.60
CA GLY A 52 -8.01 -15.07 -4.43
C GLY A 52 -7.61 -15.28 -5.90
N LEU A 53 -6.86 -14.35 -6.48
CA LEU A 53 -6.44 -14.38 -7.88
C LEU A 53 -5.29 -15.35 -8.19
N LEU A 54 -4.42 -15.63 -7.21
CA LEU A 54 -3.28 -16.52 -7.42
C LEU A 54 -3.71 -18.00 -7.49
N LYS A 55 -3.08 -18.75 -8.40
CA LYS A 55 -3.19 -20.23 -8.46
C LYS A 55 -2.59 -20.87 -7.21
N GLU A 56 -3.05 -22.08 -6.88
CA GLU A 56 -2.64 -22.78 -5.66
C GLU A 56 -1.12 -22.99 -5.56
N GLU A 57 -0.46 -23.33 -6.66
CA GLU A 57 1.00 -23.47 -6.72
C GLU A 57 1.73 -22.16 -6.36
N SER A 58 1.27 -21.04 -6.91
CA SER A 58 1.79 -19.71 -6.59
C SER A 58 1.55 -19.30 -5.13
N ARG A 59 0.41 -19.71 -4.55
CA ARG A 59 0.11 -19.50 -3.12
C ARG A 59 1.07 -20.29 -2.24
N LYS A 60 1.32 -21.57 -2.57
CA LYS A 60 2.28 -22.42 -1.84
C LYS A 60 3.70 -21.86 -1.92
N GLN A 61 4.10 -21.36 -3.09
CA GLN A 61 5.41 -20.75 -3.29
C GLN A 61 5.61 -19.48 -2.46
N LEU A 62 4.59 -18.62 -2.36
CA LEU A 62 4.69 -17.38 -1.58
C LEU A 62 4.53 -17.62 -0.07
N GLY A 63 3.65 -18.53 0.35
CA GLY A 63 3.38 -18.81 1.76
C GLY A 63 3.16 -17.53 2.58
N ARG A 64 3.94 -17.32 3.64
CA ARG A 64 3.89 -16.12 4.49
C ARG A 64 4.30 -14.84 3.76
N LYS A 65 5.16 -14.94 2.73
CA LYS A 65 5.63 -13.79 1.96
C LYS A 65 4.52 -13.10 1.18
N LEU A 66 3.41 -13.80 0.90
CA LEU A 66 2.20 -13.19 0.36
C LEU A 66 1.68 -12.06 1.25
N TYR A 67 1.87 -12.15 2.57
CA TYR A 67 1.41 -11.15 3.53
C TYR A 67 2.52 -10.17 3.90
N THR A 68 3.79 -10.58 3.91
CA THR A 68 4.86 -9.72 4.45
C THR A 68 5.74 -9.03 3.40
N SER A 69 5.87 -9.58 2.19
CA SER A 69 6.81 -9.04 1.19
C SER A 69 6.44 -7.63 0.75
N GLY A 70 7.28 -6.62 1.00
CA GLY A 70 6.97 -5.23 0.65
C GLY A 70 5.91 -4.55 1.54
N ALA A 71 5.58 -5.13 2.70
CA ALA A 71 4.70 -4.49 3.69
C ALA A 71 5.26 -3.15 4.18
N ALA A 72 6.52 -3.16 4.63
CA ALA A 72 7.21 -1.96 5.07
C ALA A 72 7.31 -0.93 3.94
N THR A 73 7.66 -1.38 2.73
CA THR A 73 7.74 -0.53 1.54
C THR A 73 6.42 0.17 1.23
N TYR A 74 5.30 -0.54 1.31
CA TYR A 74 3.97 0.06 1.11
C TYR A 74 3.74 1.21 2.10
N VAL A 75 4.01 1.00 3.39
CA VAL A 75 3.80 2.00 4.44
C VAL A 75 4.76 3.19 4.29
N VAL A 76 6.05 2.93 4.02
CA VAL A 76 7.07 3.97 3.84
C VAL A 76 6.74 4.83 2.61
N MET A 77 6.39 4.20 1.49
CA MET A 77 6.02 4.93 0.28
C MET A 77 4.72 5.73 0.45
N TRP A 78 3.75 5.17 1.16
CA TRP A 78 2.53 5.90 1.54
C TRP A 78 2.87 7.18 2.30
N LEU A 79 3.73 7.10 3.32
CA LEU A 79 4.11 8.26 4.12
C LEU A 79 4.89 9.30 3.31
N ILE A 80 5.89 8.86 2.53
CA ILE A 80 6.70 9.77 1.69
C ILE A 80 5.79 10.53 0.71
N VAL A 81 4.93 9.82 -0.01
CA VAL A 81 4.07 10.44 -1.03
C VAL A 81 2.99 11.30 -0.40
N LEU A 82 2.44 10.91 0.75
CA LEU A 82 1.52 11.74 1.53
C LEU A 82 2.16 13.09 1.86
N VAL A 83 3.37 13.09 2.43
CA VAL A 83 4.07 14.32 2.82
C VAL A 83 4.38 15.19 1.60
N ILE A 84 4.90 14.61 0.52
CA ILE A 84 5.20 15.37 -0.71
C ILE A 84 3.92 15.98 -1.29
N THR A 85 2.87 15.17 -1.43
CA THR A 85 1.60 15.62 -2.03
C THR A 85 0.94 16.70 -1.17
N PHE A 86 0.96 16.54 0.15
CA PHE A 86 0.50 17.56 1.09
C PHE A 86 1.20 18.90 0.87
N ASN A 87 2.54 18.90 0.84
CA ASN A 87 3.31 20.13 0.65
C ASN A 87 3.03 20.78 -0.71
N VAL A 88 2.92 19.99 -1.78
CA VAL A 88 2.57 20.49 -3.12
C VAL A 88 1.17 21.11 -3.12
N LEU A 89 0.17 20.43 -2.55
CA LEU A 89 -1.21 20.94 -2.48
C LEU A 89 -1.34 22.19 -1.61
N GLN A 90 -0.48 22.38 -0.62
CA GLN A 90 -0.46 23.58 0.22
C GLN A 90 0.27 24.76 -0.44
N ALA A 91 1.22 24.48 -1.33
CA ALA A 91 1.98 25.50 -2.06
C ALA A 91 1.26 26.03 -3.30
N LEU A 92 0.17 25.37 -3.73
CA LEU A 92 -0.73 25.77 -4.81
C LEU A 92 -1.89 26.62 -4.27
#